data_AF-G5E1A5-F1
#
_entry.id   AF-G5E1A5-F1
#
_cell.length_a   1.000
_cell.length_b   1.000
_cell.length_c   1.000
_cell.angle_alpha   90.00
_cell.angle_beta   90.00
_cell.angle_gamma   90.00
#
_symmetry.space_group_name_H-M   'P 1'
#
loop_
_entity.id
_entity.type
_entity.pdbx_description
1 polymer ?
#
loop_
_entity_poly.entity_id
_entity_poly.type
_entity_poly.pdbx_seq_one_letter_code
_entity_poly.pdbx_strand_id
1 'polypeptide(L)' 'TLAVIPGGLTSVLQPLDVSINKPFKDRVKMCHKWMSSGQAKLTKGGNLMKPDIEIVAKWVRDAEDIPEDI' A
#
# COMPACT_ATOMS: atom_id res chain seq x y z
N THR A 1 -32.30 -0.39 -15.08
CA THR A 1 -32.31 -0.60 -13.62
C THR A 1 -31.02 -0.06 -13.04
N LEU A 2 -31.07 0.75 -11.99
CA LEU A 2 -29.86 1.28 -11.34
C LEU A 2 -29.19 0.16 -10.54
N ALA A 3 -27.94 -0.17 -10.87
CA ALA A 3 -27.13 -1.06 -10.05
C ALA A 3 -26.59 -0.27 -8.85
N VAL A 4 -27.04 -0.63 -7.64
CA VAL A 4 -26.53 -0.06 -6.39
C VAL A 4 -25.54 -1.06 -5.79
N ILE A 5 -24.29 -0.64 -5.60
CA ILE A 5 -23.29 -1.45 -4.89
C ILE A 5 -23.50 -1.21 -3.39
N PRO A 6 -23.90 -2.22 -2.61
CA PRO A 6 -24.07 -2.05 -1.17
C PRO A 6 -22.70 -1.84 -0.49
N GLY A 7 -22.72 -1.06 0.60
CA GLY A 7 -21.53 -0.84 1.43
C GLY A 7 -20.93 -2.17 1.89
N GLY A 8 -19.61 -2.31 1.74
CA GLY A 8 -18.88 -3.54 2.06
C GLY A 8 -18.57 -4.46 0.87
N LEU A 9 -19.25 -4.28 -0.27
CA LEU A 9 -18.94 -5.03 -1.50
C LEU A 9 -17.96 -4.33 -2.44
N THR A 10 -17.53 -3.10 -2.11
CA THR A 10 -16.58 -2.33 -2.93
C THR A 10 -15.29 -3.12 -3.22
N SER A 11 -14.72 -3.74 -2.19
CA SER A 11 -13.52 -4.58 -2.27
C SER A 11 -13.67 -5.88 -3.08
N VAL A 12 -14.88 -6.23 -3.51
CA VAL A 12 -15.21 -7.45 -4.25
C VAL A 12 -15.70 -7.11 -5.66
N LEU A 13 -16.51 -6.05 -5.78
CA LEU A 13 -17.24 -5.74 -7.00
C LEU A 13 -16.64 -4.57 -7.79
N GLN A 14 -15.77 -3.75 -7.20
CA GLN A 14 -15.16 -2.64 -7.92
C GLN A 14 -13.82 -3.07 -8.53
N PRO A 15 -13.68 -3.04 -9.87
CA PRO A 15 -12.43 -3.42 -10.54
C PRO A 15 -11.22 -2.62 -10.06
N LEU A 16 -11.39 -1.33 -9.76
CA LEU A 16 -10.33 -0.50 -9.20
C LEU A 16 -9.83 -1.03 -7.85
N ASP A 17 -10.75 -1.49 -6.98
CA ASP A 17 -10.36 -2.00 -5.67
C ASP A 17 -9.72 -3.39 -5.76
N VAL A 18 -10.25 -4.26 -6.63
CA VAL A 18 -9.79 -5.65 -6.78
C VAL A 18 -8.50 -5.74 -7.59
N SER A 19 -8.43 -5.07 -8.74
CA SER A 19 -7.36 -5.23 -9.72
C SER A 19 -6.20 -4.27 -9.52
N ILE A 20 -6.42 -3.11 -8.88
CA ILE A 20 -5.38 -2.08 -8.70
C ILE A 20 -5.07 -1.86 -7.22
N ASN A 21 -6.03 -1.43 -6.40
CA ASN A 21 -5.75 -1.06 -5.02
C ASN A 21 -5.29 -2.25 -4.16
N LYS A 22 -5.87 -3.44 -4.37
CA LYS A 22 -5.47 -4.63 -3.60
C LYS A 22 -4.03 -5.07 -3.89
N PRO A 23 -3.61 -5.32 -5.14
CA PRO A 23 -2.21 -5.66 -5.42
C PRO A 23 -1.24 -4.53 -5.07
N PHE A 24 -1.62 -3.26 -5.29
CA PHE A 24 -0.81 -2.12 -4.86
C PHE A 24 -0.58 -2.12 -3.34
N LYS A 25 -1.65 -2.20 -2.54
CA LYS A 25 -1.54 -2.24 -1.07
C LYS A 25 -0.75 -3.46 -0.59
N ASP A 26 -0.90 -4.60 -1.25
CA ASP A 26 -0.14 -5.82 -0.94
C ASP A 26 1.36 -5.64 -1.20
N ARG A 27 1.75 -4.94 -2.26
CA ARG A 27 3.16 -4.62 -2.55
C ARG A 27 3.73 -3.55 -1.60
N VAL A 28 2.94 -2.54 -1.23
CA VAL A 28 3.34 -1.51 -0.26
C VAL A 28 3.58 -2.08 1.15
N LYS A 29 3.14 -3.32 1.46
CA LYS A 29 3.49 -4.03 2.70
C LYS A 29 5.00 -4.17 2.93
N MET A 30 5.86 -3.86 1.94
CA MET A 30 7.31 -3.69 2.15
C MET A 30 7.67 -2.68 3.26
N CYS A 31 6.79 -1.73 3.57
CA CYS A 31 6.94 -0.83 4.72
C CYS A 31 7.05 -1.61 6.05
N HIS A 32 6.35 -2.74 6.20
CA HIS A 32 6.49 -3.59 7.40
C HIS A 32 7.89 -4.19 7.53
N LYS A 33 8.51 -4.56 6.40
CA LYS A 33 9.90 -5.03 6.37
C LYS A 33 10.85 -3.92 6.81
N TRP A 34 10.62 -2.69 6.35
CA TRP A 34 11.41 -1.53 6.78
C TRP A 34 11.27 -1.24 8.28
N MET A 35 10.06 -1.32 8.84
CA MET A 35 9.85 -1.13 10.28
C MET A 35 10.57 -2.20 11.12
N SER A 36 10.70 -3.41 10.59
CA SER A 36 11.32 -4.55 11.28
C SER A 36 12.83 -4.69 11.00
N SER A 37 13.38 -3.99 10.00
CA SER A 37 14.77 -4.15 9.56
C SER A 37 15.79 -3.41 10.43
N GLY A 38 15.34 -2.60 11.39
CA GLY A 38 16.21 -1.73 12.20
C GLY A 38 16.80 -0.54 11.43
N GLN A 39 16.40 -0.33 10.17
CA GLN A 39 16.84 0.81 9.34
C GLN A 39 16.16 2.12 9.73
N ALA A 40 15.03 2.05 10.42
CA ALA A 40 14.30 3.21 10.88
C ALA A 40 15.06 3.93 12.01
N LYS A 41 15.16 5.26 11.90
CA LYS A 41 15.66 6.09 12.99
C LYS A 41 14.70 6.04 14.16
N LEU A 42 15.23 6.10 15.39
CA LEU A 42 14.43 6.20 16.59
C LEU A 42 14.34 7.66 17.06
N THR A 43 13.15 8.04 17.52
CA THR A 43 12.96 9.25 18.31
C THR A 43 13.75 9.16 19.62
N LYS A 44 13.95 10.29 20.29
CA LYS A 44 14.58 10.31 21.63
C LYS A 44 13.88 9.40 22.65
N GLY A 45 12.58 9.16 22.47
CA GLY A 45 11.78 8.27 23.31
C GLY A 45 11.78 6.79 22.88
N GLY A 46 12.58 6.41 21.87
CA GLY A 46 12.70 5.02 21.41
C GLY A 46 11.64 4.57 20.41
N ASN A 47 10.69 5.42 20.03
CA ASN A 47 9.70 5.10 18.98
C ASN A 47 10.31 5.21 17.58
N LEU A 48 9.85 4.41 16.62
CA LEU A 48 10.23 4.55 15.21
C LEU A 48 9.82 5.93 14.69
N MET A 49 10.74 6.61 14.02
CA MET A 49 10.45 7.83 13.28
C MET A 49 9.70 7.48 11.99
N LYS A 50 8.93 8.45 11.47
CA LYS A 50 8.33 8.33 10.14
C LYS A 50 9.44 8.16 9.07
N PRO A 51 9.20 7.36 8.03
CA PRO A 51 10.12 7.28 6.90
C PRO A 51 10.21 8.64 6.18
N ASP A 52 11.37 8.91 5.57
CA ASP A 52 11.55 10.07 4.71
C ASP A 52 10.67 9.94 3.46
N ILE A 53 10.23 11.08 2.92
CA ILE A 53 9.31 11.10 1.77
C ILE A 53 9.88 10.38 0.55
N GLU A 54 11.19 10.42 0.36
CA GLU A 54 11.89 9.73 -0.73
C GLU A 54 11.76 8.21 -0.62
N ILE A 55 11.82 7.67 0.60
CA ILE A 55 11.63 6.24 0.85
C ILE A 55 10.18 5.84 0.54
N VAL A 56 9.22 6.67 0.95
CA VAL A 56 7.80 6.44 0.65
C VAL A 56 7.54 6.49 -0.85
N ALA A 57 8.09 7.49 -1.55
CA ALA A 57 7.96 7.63 -2.99
C ALA A 57 8.56 6.43 -3.75
N LYS A 58 9.69 5.88 -3.24
CA LYS A 58 10.25 4.64 -3.76
C LYS A 58 9.29 3.46 -3.59
N TRP A 59 8.69 3.28 -2.42
CA TRP A 59 7.72 2.20 -2.21
C TRP A 59 6.49 2.30 -3.10
N VAL A 60 5.99 3.51 -3.34
CA VAL A 60 4.86 3.74 -4.26
C VAL A 60 5.27 3.35 -5.67
N ARG A 61 6.41 3.85 -6.16
CA ARG A 61 6.93 3.52 -7.49
C ARG A 61 7.15 2.02 -7.67
N ASP A 62 7.79 1.37 -6.70
CA ASP A 62 8.07 -0.07 -6.73
C ASP A 62 6.77 -0.91 -6.65
N ALA A 63 5.70 -0.35 -6.08
CA ALA A 63 4.38 -0.99 -6.03
C ALA A 63 3.49 -0.68 -7.23
N GLU A 64 3.85 0.28 -8.07
CA GLU A 64 3.09 0.71 -9.26
C GLU A 64 3.31 -0.19 -10.48
N ASP A 65 4.22 -1.18 -10.45
CA ASP A 65 4.29 -2.18 -11.54
C ASP A 65 2.95 -2.93 -11.65
N ILE A 66 2.16 -2.53 -12.65
CA ILE A 66 0.91 -3.18 -13.04
C ILE A 66 1.31 -4.29 -14.01
N PRO A 67 1.00 -5.58 -13.73
CA PRO A 67 1.20 -6.64 -14.70
C PRO A 67 0.51 -6.29 -16.01
N GLU A 68 1.19 -6.49 -17.15
CA GLU A 68 0.66 -6.18 -18.49
C GLU A 68 -0.60 -6.99 -18.85
N ASP A 69 -0.96 -7.97 -18.01
CA ASP A 69 -1.96 -9.00 -18.27
C ASP A 69 -3.36 -8.72 -17.64
N ILE A 70 -3.67 -7.49 -17.22
CA ILE A 70 -5.01 -7.12 -16.73
C ILE A 70 -5.99 -6.79 -17.87
#